data_AF-A0A3B8MTS9-F1
#
_entry.id   AF-A0A3B8MTS9-F1
#
_cell.length_a   1.000
_cell.length_b   1.000
_cell.length_c   1.000
_cell.angle_alpha   90.00
_cell.angle_beta   90.00
_cell.angle_gamma   90.00
#
_symmetry.space_group_name_H-M   'P 1'
#
loop_
_entity.id
_entity.type
_entity.pdbx_description
1 polymer ?
#
loop_
_entity_poly.entity_id
_entity_poly.type
_entity_poly.pdbx_seq_one_letter_code
_entity_poly.pdbx_strand_id
1 'polypeptide(L)'
;LDQVSDVAGLQVFEANKPLIKLLRQSHRLFAERSYDHSYPHCWRCRTPLIYKAVSSWFVRVTEIRDRMVELNQDINWVPSNVK
;
A
#
# COMPACT_ATOMS: atom_id res chain seq x y z
N LEU A 1 -16.45 11.55 -13.01
CA LEU A 1 -15.35 10.58 -13.26
C LEU A 1 -14.61 10.93 -14.56
N ASP A 2 -14.83 12.13 -15.06
CA ASP A 2 -14.70 12.45 -16.48
C ASP A 2 -13.24 12.70 -16.89
N GLN A 3 -12.35 12.82 -15.90
CA GLN A 3 -10.91 12.97 -16.10
C GLN A 3 -10.19 11.64 -16.40
N VAL A 4 -10.82 10.49 -16.14
CA VAL A 4 -10.23 9.15 -16.34
C VAL A 4 -11.25 8.20 -16.98
N SER A 5 -11.92 8.67 -18.03
CA SER A 5 -13.02 7.95 -18.70
C SER A 5 -12.62 6.59 -19.28
N ASP A 6 -11.37 6.45 -19.74
CA ASP A 6 -10.90 5.24 -20.44
C ASP A 6 -10.93 3.96 -19.59
N VAL A 7 -10.91 4.11 -18.26
CA VAL A 7 -10.92 2.99 -17.29
C VAL A 7 -11.92 3.19 -16.16
N ALA A 8 -12.86 4.12 -16.32
CA ALA A 8 -13.87 4.40 -15.31
C ALA A 8 -14.71 3.15 -15.00
N GLY A 9 -14.88 2.84 -13.72
CA GLY A 9 -15.62 1.67 -13.25
C GLY A 9 -14.82 0.37 -13.17
N LEU A 10 -13.58 0.34 -13.69
CA LEU A 10 -12.71 -0.82 -13.54
C LEU A 10 -12.08 -0.87 -12.15
N GLN A 11 -11.78 -2.07 -11.68
CA GLN A 11 -10.94 -2.26 -10.50
C GLN A 11 -9.50 -1.81 -10.81
N VAL A 12 -8.81 -1.24 -9.82
CA VAL A 12 -7.50 -0.57 -10.03
C VAL A 12 -6.44 -1.44 -10.72
N PHE A 13 -6.39 -2.74 -10.43
CA PHE A 13 -5.43 -3.67 -11.05
C PHE A 13 -5.87 -4.09 -12.46
N GLU A 14 -7.17 -4.16 -12.72
CA GLU A 14 -7.70 -4.42 -14.06
C GLU A 14 -7.42 -3.25 -15.01
N ALA A 15 -7.41 -2.01 -14.48
CA ALA A 15 -7.09 -0.80 -15.23
C ALA A 15 -5.64 -0.75 -15.73
N ASN A 16 -4.71 -1.51 -15.14
CA ASN A 16 -3.29 -1.50 -15.54
C ASN A 16 -3.08 -1.84 -17.02
N LYS A 17 -3.73 -2.91 -17.52
CA LYS A 17 -3.55 -3.36 -18.92
C LYS A 17 -4.05 -2.33 -19.95
N PRO A 18 -5.27 -1.76 -19.82
CA PRO A 18 -5.71 -0.66 -20.67
C PRO A 18 -4.77 0.55 -20.64
N LEU A 19 -4.31 0.97 -19.45
CA LEU A 19 -3.43 2.12 -19.31
C LEU A 19 -2.07 1.91 -20.00
N ILE A 20 -1.48 0.73 -19.86
CA ILE A 20 -0.24 0.37 -20.58
C ILE A 20 -0.46 0.44 -22.10
N LYS A 21 -1.60 -0.06 -22.59
CA LYS A 21 -1.96 0.00 -24.02
C LYS A 21 -2.09 1.45 -24.51
N LEU A 22 -2.72 2.33 -23.74
CA LEU A 22 -2.87 3.75 -24.07
C LEU A 22 -1.51 4.47 -24.12
N LEU A 23 -0.62 4.19 -23.17
CA LEU A 23 0.74 4.74 -23.17
C LEU A 23 1.55 4.26 -24.38
N ARG A 24 1.38 2.99 -24.78
CA ARG A 24 2.01 2.44 -25.99
C ARG A 24 1.50 3.11 -27.26
N GLN A 25 0.18 3.27 -27.40
CA GLN A 25 -0.45 3.91 -28.57
C GLN A 25 -0.09 5.39 -28.70
N SER A 26 0.07 6.09 -27.57
CA SER A 26 0.51 7.49 -27.55
C SER A 26 2.03 7.65 -27.71
N HIS A 27 2.79 6.57 -27.94
CA HIS A 27 4.25 6.58 -28.04
C HIS A 27 4.95 7.17 -26.80
N ARG A 28 4.33 7.02 -25.62
CA ARG A 28 4.85 7.50 -24.32
C ARG A 28 5.34 6.39 -23.40
N LEU A 29 5.30 5.13 -23.85
CA LEU A 29 5.81 3.98 -23.12
C LEU A 29 7.28 3.74 -23.47
N PHE A 30 8.19 3.95 -22.52
CA PHE A 30 9.62 3.67 -22.70
C PHE A 30 9.95 2.19 -22.53
N ALA A 31 9.44 1.54 -21.47
CA ALA A 31 9.69 0.14 -21.17
C ALA A 31 8.52 -0.48 -20.39
N GLU A 32 8.29 -1.77 -20.60
CA GLU A 32 7.35 -2.59 -19.84
C GLU A 32 8.09 -3.84 -19.36
N ARG A 33 8.05 -4.13 -18.06
CA ARG A 33 8.70 -5.29 -17.45
C ARG A 33 7.85 -5.83 -16.31
N SER A 34 7.88 -7.14 -16.11
CA SER A 34 7.32 -7.78 -14.92
C SER A 34 8.29 -7.61 -13.74
N TYR A 35 7.74 -7.40 -12.55
CA TYR A 35 8.53 -7.25 -11.33
C TYR A 35 7.92 -8.09 -10.21
N ASP A 36 8.72 -9.01 -9.67
CA ASP A 36 8.34 -9.84 -8.52
C ASP A 36 8.94 -9.22 -7.26
N HIS A 37 8.08 -8.92 -6.28
CA HIS A 37 8.44 -8.28 -5.03
C HIS A 37 7.37 -8.50 -3.96
N SER A 38 7.74 -8.26 -2.70
CA SER A 38 6.79 -8.31 -1.58
C SER A 38 5.76 -7.19 -1.69
N TYR A 39 4.48 -7.57 -1.81
CA TYR A 39 3.36 -6.64 -1.88
C TYR A 39 2.41 -6.83 -0.68
N PRO A 40 1.91 -5.75 -0.05
CA PRO A 40 1.01 -5.87 1.10
C PRO A 40 -0.36 -6.40 0.68
N HIS A 41 -0.85 -7.38 1.43
CA HIS A 41 -2.17 -7.97 1.25
C HIS A 41 -3.00 -7.86 2.54
N CYS A 42 -4.32 -7.76 2.40
CA CYS A 42 -5.28 -7.83 3.49
C CYS A 42 -5.01 -9.09 4.32
N TRP A 43 -4.67 -8.95 5.60
CA TRP A 43 -4.35 -10.09 6.47
C TRP A 43 -5.49 -11.11 6.60
N ARG A 44 -6.75 -10.65 6.46
CA ARG A 44 -7.95 -11.49 6.56
C ARG A 44 -8.34 -12.12 5.23
N CYS A 45 -8.38 -11.30 4.18
CA CYS A 45 -9.00 -11.61 2.91
C CYS A 45 -7.99 -11.87 1.77
N ARG A 46 -6.70 -11.65 2.03
CA ARG A 46 -5.58 -11.84 1.10
C ARG A 46 -5.70 -11.05 -0.21
N THR A 47 -6.55 -10.04 -0.27
CA THR A 47 -6.62 -9.12 -1.41
C THR A 47 -5.49 -8.09 -1.36
N PRO A 48 -4.91 -7.68 -2.50
CA PRO A 48 -3.84 -6.70 -2.54
C PRO A 48 -4.32 -5.32 -2.04
N LEU A 49 -3.53 -4.69 -1.17
CA LEU A 49 -3.84 -3.38 -0.59
C LEU A 49 -3.32 -2.23 -1.45
N ILE A 50 -4.03 -1.10 -1.42
CA ILE A 50 -3.57 0.15 -2.02
C ILE A 50 -3.61 1.27 -0.99
N TYR A 51 -2.69 2.23 -1.12
CA TYR A 51 -2.77 3.48 -0.35
C TYR A 51 -3.74 4.43 -1.04
N LYS A 52 -4.77 4.85 -0.31
CA LYS A 52 -5.79 5.79 -0.79
C LYS A 52 -6.13 6.77 0.34
N ALA A 53 -6.20 8.05 0.01
CA ALA A 53 -6.67 9.06 0.93
C ALA A 53 -8.15 8.83 1.25
N VAL A 54 -8.46 8.64 2.53
CA VAL A 54 -9.81 8.46 3.07
C VAL A 54 -9.90 9.19 4.40
N SER A 55 -11.08 9.67 4.77
CA SER A 55 -11.33 10.19 6.11
C SER A 55 -11.28 9.06 7.13
N SER A 56 -10.52 9.25 8.21
CA SER A 56 -10.46 8.33 9.33
C SER A 56 -10.10 9.09 10.61
N TRP A 57 -10.35 8.47 11.75
CA TRP A 57 -9.90 8.94 13.06
C TRP A 57 -8.55 8.31 13.40
N PHE A 58 -7.69 9.07 14.08
CA PHE A 58 -6.35 8.63 14.47
C PHE A 58 -6.04 9.06 15.89
N VAL A 59 -5.31 8.21 16.61
CA VAL A 59 -4.65 8.57 17.88
C VAL A 59 -3.23 9.03 17.56
N ARG A 60 -2.79 10.15 18.17
CA ARG A 60 -1.44 10.71 17.96
C ARG A 60 -0.38 9.93 18.74
N VAL A 61 -0.15 8.69 18.34
CA VAL A 61 0.79 7.76 19.00
C VAL A 61 2.22 8.32 19.04
N THR A 62 2.60 9.18 18.10
CA THR A 62 3.94 9.77 18.03
C THR A 62 4.32 10.58 19.27
N GLU A 63 3.36 11.16 20.01
CA GLU A 63 3.64 11.91 21.25
C GLU A 63 3.99 11.00 22.42
N ILE A 64 3.48 9.76 22.44
CA ILE A 64 3.70 8.80 23.54
C ILE A 64 4.72 7.72 23.19
N ARG A 65 5.29 7.75 21.98
CA ARG A 65 6.23 6.74 21.47
C ARG A 65 7.40 6.50 22.42
N ASP A 66 8.04 7.55 22.90
CA ASP A 66 9.27 7.42 23.71
C ASP A 66 8.96 6.76 25.06
N ARG A 67 7.82 7.09 25.67
CA ARG A 67 7.31 6.43 26.89
C ARG A 67 6.97 4.96 26.64
N MET A 68 6.42 4.61 25.48
CA MET A 68 6.16 3.21 25.13
C MET A 68 7.45 2.39 25.05
N VAL A 69 8.51 2.96 24.46
CA VAL A 69 9.83 2.29 24.34
C VAL A 69 10.51 2.15 25.71
N GLU A 70 10.42 3.18 26.56
CA GLU A 70 10.92 3.14 27.94
C GLU A 70 10.25 2.01 28.73
N LEU A 71 8.91 1.97 28.74
CA LEU A 71 8.14 0.93 29.44
C LEU A 71 8.39 -0.48 28.87
N ASN A 72 8.66 -0.60 27.57
CA ASN A 72 9.03 -1.88 26.97
C ASN A 72 10.34 -2.45 27.55
N GLN A 73 11.20 -1.62 28.16
CA GLN A 73 12.44 -2.10 28.76
C GLN A 73 12.22 -2.98 29.99
N ASP A 74 11.15 -2.73 30.74
CA ASP A 74 10.79 -3.44 31.97
C ASP A 74 10.09 -4.79 31.70
N ILE A 75 9.74 -5.07 30.43
CA ILE A 75 9.06 -6.29 30.03
C ILE A 75 10.08 -7.41 29.82
N ASN A 76 9.84 -8.56 30.45
CA ASN A 76 10.61 -9.78 30.20
C ASN A 76 10.12 -10.50 28.94
N TRP A 77 10.79 -10.26 27.81
CA TRP A 77 10.52 -10.93 26.53
C TRP A 77 11.21 -12.29 26.44
N VAL A 78 10.47 -13.32 26.04
CA VAL A 78 11.02 -14.67 25.77
C VAL A 78 10.60 -15.10 24.36
N PRO A 79 11.54 -15.32 23.42
CA PRO A 79 12.99 -15.21 23.54
C PRO A 79 13.49 -13.75 23.55
N SER A 80 14.72 -13.53 24.02
CA SER A 80 15.28 -12.19 24.25
C SER A 80 15.48 -11.36 22.98
N ASN A 81 15.58 -11.99 21.81
CA ASN A 81 15.78 -11.31 20.52
C ASN A 81 14.48 -10.69 19.93
N VAL A 82 13.36 -10.78 20.64
CA VAL A 82 12.09 -10.13 20.27
C VAL A 82 12.04 -8.67 20.72
N LYS A 83 12.82 -8.32 21.76
CA LYS A 83 12.89 -6.98 22.33
C LYS A 83 13.48 -5.97 21.36
#